data_AF-A0A6I6E8E6-F1
#
_entry.id   AF-A0A6I6E8E6-F1
#
_cell.length_a   1.000
_cell.length_b   1.000
_cell.length_c   1.000
_cell.angle_alpha   90.00
_cell.angle_beta   90.00
_cell.angle_gamma   90.00
#
_symmetry.space_group_name_H-M   'P 1'
#
loop_
_entity.id
_entity.type
_entity.pdbx_description
1 polymer ?
#
loop_
_entity_poly.entity_id
_entity_poly.type
_entity_poly.pdbx_seq_one_letter_code
_entity_poly.pdbx_strand_id
1 'polypeptide(L)'
;MQSKADTPTSRIHAPAGERQQPWGGYLIGLLIGGLLSLPAVMARSELDAETQALLVEAVEAAADLDAYYSRCRGEVSGRRTENLNKLIVGKLRTTVLTVQDDFFPERGYRRAQARLESDFLARLQAAGGCQGAKDSKLPEELRQRYETALEAIRRLP
;
A
#
# COMPACT_ATOMS: atom_id res chain seq x y z
N MET A 1 -38.05 -7.13 -53.37
CA MET A 1 -38.46 -5.70 -53.43
C MET A 1 -37.44 -4.91 -52.63
N GLN A 2 -36.81 -3.93 -53.27
CA GLN A 2 -35.64 -3.15 -52.84
C GLN A 2 -36.04 -1.79 -52.25
N SER A 3 -35.06 -1.16 -51.56
CA SER A 3 -34.99 0.26 -51.14
C SER A 3 -35.91 0.68 -49.98
N LYS A 4 -35.50 1.51 -49.02
CA LYS A 4 -34.33 2.41 -48.90
C LYS A 4 -34.13 2.77 -47.42
N ALA A 5 -32.87 2.99 -47.04
CA ALA A 5 -32.47 3.65 -45.81
C ALA A 5 -32.59 5.16 -45.97
N ASP A 6 -32.98 5.87 -44.90
CA ASP A 6 -32.87 7.33 -44.83
C ASP A 6 -32.14 7.76 -43.55
N THR A 7 -30.93 8.25 -43.78
CA THR A 7 -30.06 9.01 -42.89
C THR A 7 -30.41 10.49 -42.99
N PRO A 8 -30.45 11.27 -41.89
CA PRO A 8 -30.40 12.72 -42.00
C PRO A 8 -28.94 13.24 -42.03
N THR A 9 -28.65 13.91 -43.13
CA THR A 9 -27.40 14.56 -43.53
C THR A 9 -27.16 15.90 -42.81
N SER A 10 -25.96 16.03 -42.23
CA SER A 10 -24.98 17.14 -42.29
C SER A 10 -25.35 18.54 -42.84
N ARG A 11 -24.95 19.58 -42.08
CA ARG A 11 -24.39 20.89 -42.51
C ARG A 11 -23.53 21.39 -41.32
N ILE A 12 -22.19 21.35 -41.28
CA ILE A 12 -21.10 22.05 -42.00
C ILE A 12 -21.00 23.58 -41.77
N HIS A 13 -19.79 23.98 -41.28
CA HIS A 13 -19.07 25.28 -41.21
C HIS A 13 -19.44 26.24 -40.05
N ALA A 14 -18.50 26.85 -39.31
CA ALA A 14 -17.17 27.36 -39.70
C ALA A 14 -16.10 27.34 -38.57
N PRO A 15 -14.80 27.48 -38.91
CA PRO A 15 -13.66 27.49 -37.98
C PRO A 15 -13.15 28.91 -37.66
N ALA A 16 -12.52 29.12 -36.50
CA ALA A 16 -11.57 30.22 -36.27
C ALA A 16 -10.90 30.08 -34.88
N GLY A 17 -9.57 30.08 -34.83
CA GLY A 17 -8.86 30.31 -33.56
C GLY A 17 -7.50 29.65 -33.37
N GLU A 18 -6.73 29.43 -34.44
CA GLU A 18 -5.32 29.05 -34.34
C GLU A 18 -4.51 30.25 -33.81
N ARG A 19 -4.07 30.20 -32.55
CA ARG A 19 -3.14 31.19 -31.99
C ARG A 19 -1.70 30.69 -32.19
N GLN A 20 -1.17 30.96 -33.37
CA GLN A 20 0.28 30.99 -33.60
C GLN A 20 0.83 32.27 -32.97
N GLN A 21 1.71 32.13 -31.98
CA GLN A 21 2.67 33.18 -31.61
C GLN A 21 4.06 32.71 -31.99
N PRO A 22 4.62 33.17 -33.12
CA PRO A 22 6.05 33.28 -33.31
C PRO A 22 6.52 34.69 -32.92
N TRP A 23 7.83 34.92 -33.01
CA TRP A 23 8.59 36.12 -32.66
C TRP A 23 9.13 35.99 -31.24
N GLY A 24 10.43 35.93 -30.98
CA GLY A 24 11.58 36.34 -31.77
C GLY A 24 12.65 36.57 -30.69
N GLY A 25 13.79 35.91 -30.84
CA GLY A 25 14.79 35.83 -29.78
C GLY A 25 15.35 37.17 -29.34
N TYR A 26 15.81 37.20 -28.09
CA TYR A 26 17.03 37.89 -27.71
C TYR A 26 17.83 37.00 -26.76
N LEU A 27 19.01 36.62 -27.24
CA LEU A 27 20.16 36.16 -26.46
C LEU A 27 20.64 37.29 -25.55
N ILE A 28 20.89 36.98 -24.27
CA ILE A 28 21.86 37.54 -23.29
C ILE A 28 21.59 36.68 -22.03
N GLY A 29 22.43 35.77 -21.53
CA GLY A 29 23.85 35.91 -21.25
C GLY A 29 24.03 36.19 -19.75
N LEU A 30 24.13 35.16 -18.90
CA LEU A 30 25.05 35.16 -17.74
C LEU A 30 25.13 33.78 -17.07
N LEU A 31 26.36 33.28 -16.98
CA LEU A 31 26.81 32.28 -16.03
C LEU A 31 26.52 32.73 -14.59
N ILE A 32 25.68 31.98 -13.86
CA ILE A 32 25.79 31.89 -12.39
C ILE A 32 25.66 30.41 -12.04
N GLY A 33 26.79 29.83 -11.65
CA GLY A 33 26.85 28.53 -10.99
C GLY A 33 26.11 28.62 -9.67
N GLY A 34 24.88 28.12 -9.64
CA GLY A 34 24.21 27.74 -8.41
C GLY A 34 24.42 26.25 -8.22
N LEU A 35 25.28 25.87 -7.27
CA LEU A 35 25.31 24.53 -6.68
C LEU A 35 23.86 24.04 -6.53
N LEU A 36 23.50 23.01 -7.31
CA LEU A 36 22.36 22.16 -7.02
C LEU A 36 22.73 21.36 -5.76
N SER A 37 22.64 22.01 -4.60
CA SER A 37 22.59 21.35 -3.31
C SER A 37 21.27 20.60 -3.27
N LEU A 38 21.24 19.37 -3.80
CA LEU A 38 20.12 18.47 -3.56
C LEU A 38 19.99 18.29 -2.04
N PRO A 39 18.79 18.50 -1.48
CA PRO A 39 18.58 18.41 -0.05
C PRO A 39 18.69 16.96 0.41
N ALA A 40 19.30 16.79 1.58
CA ALA A 40 19.18 15.69 2.52
C ALA A 40 18.97 14.28 1.93
N VAL A 41 20.04 13.50 1.93
CA VAL A 41 19.95 12.04 2.02
C VAL A 41 18.90 11.68 3.09
N MET A 42 17.93 10.88 2.65
CA MET A 42 16.82 10.37 3.44
C MET A 42 17.31 9.86 4.79
N ALA A 43 16.83 10.47 5.88
CA ALA A 43 16.82 9.83 7.17
C ALA A 43 15.92 8.60 7.04
N ARG A 44 16.52 7.43 6.73
CA ARG A 44 15.92 6.14 7.09
C ARG A 44 15.54 6.27 8.56
N SER A 45 14.32 5.92 8.95
CA SER A 45 13.98 5.95 10.36
C SER A 45 15.05 5.12 11.08
N GLU A 46 15.83 5.75 11.95
CA GLU A 46 16.87 5.06 12.74
C GLU A 46 16.19 4.26 13.86
N LEU A 47 15.17 3.48 13.50
CA LEU A 47 14.62 2.45 14.36
C LEU A 47 15.70 1.39 14.46
N ASP A 48 16.00 0.97 15.68
CA ASP A 48 16.90 -0.13 15.92
C ASP A 48 16.33 -1.45 15.34
N ALA A 49 17.18 -2.47 15.22
CA ALA A 49 16.81 -3.74 14.60
C ALA A 49 15.71 -4.48 15.37
N GLU A 50 15.62 -4.33 16.70
CA GLU A 50 14.58 -4.95 17.52
C GLU A 50 13.22 -4.30 17.22
N THR A 51 13.17 -2.97 17.19
CA THR A 51 11.96 -2.22 16.81
C THR A 51 11.52 -2.56 15.38
N GLN A 52 12.45 -2.67 14.43
CA GLN A 52 12.12 -3.09 13.06
C GLN A 52 11.50 -4.49 13.03
N ALA A 53 12.07 -5.46 13.77
CA ALA A 53 11.53 -6.81 13.84
C ALA A 53 10.13 -6.85 14.47
N LEU A 54 9.90 -6.08 15.53
CA LEU A 54 8.57 -5.94 16.14
C LEU A 54 7.54 -5.37 15.16
N LEU A 55 7.93 -4.40 14.33
CA LEU A 55 7.06 -3.83 13.32
C LEU A 55 6.72 -4.82 12.21
N VAL A 56 7.70 -5.61 11.76
CA VAL A 56 7.45 -6.69 10.79
C VAL A 56 6.44 -7.68 11.37
N GLU A 57 6.70 -8.20 12.57
CA GLU A 57 5.81 -9.15 13.27
C GLU A 57 4.39 -8.59 13.44
N ALA A 58 4.26 -7.32 13.82
CA ALA A 58 2.96 -6.67 13.97
C ALA A 58 2.19 -6.59 12.65
N VAL A 59 2.88 -6.25 11.55
CA VAL A 59 2.27 -6.21 10.21
C VAL A 59 1.84 -7.61 9.77
N GLU A 60 2.67 -8.64 9.98
CA GLU A 60 2.30 -10.02 9.64
C GLU A 60 1.08 -10.48 10.44
N ALA A 61 1.07 -10.26 11.75
CA ALA A 61 -0.03 -10.65 12.62
C ALA A 61 -1.35 -9.93 12.27
N ALA A 62 -1.27 -8.64 11.94
CA ALA A 62 -2.42 -7.86 11.49
C ALA A 62 -2.98 -8.37 10.14
N ALA A 63 -2.09 -8.64 9.18
CA ALA A 63 -2.44 -9.15 7.86
C ALA A 63 -3.10 -10.54 7.94
N ASP A 64 -2.53 -11.44 8.74
CA ASP A 64 -3.09 -12.79 8.94
C ASP A 64 -4.50 -12.75 9.53
N LEU A 65 -4.69 -11.92 10.55
CA LEU A 65 -5.98 -11.81 11.22
C LEU A 65 -7.03 -11.16 10.29
N ASP A 66 -6.66 -10.09 9.56
CA ASP A 66 -7.54 -9.49 8.55
C ASP A 66 -7.88 -10.48 7.43
N ALA A 67 -6.93 -11.30 6.98
CA ALA A 67 -7.15 -12.34 5.98
C ALA A 67 -8.14 -13.41 6.48
N TYR A 68 -8.02 -13.86 7.73
CA TYR A 68 -8.96 -14.80 8.34
C TYR A 68 -10.38 -14.22 8.41
N TYR A 69 -10.52 -13.02 8.97
CA TYR A 69 -11.84 -12.39 9.14
C TYR A 69 -12.51 -12.10 7.80
N SER A 70 -11.77 -11.62 6.81
CA SER A 70 -12.34 -11.36 5.48
C SER A 70 -12.75 -12.64 4.77
N ARG A 71 -11.90 -13.67 4.73
CA ARG A 71 -12.16 -14.89 3.96
C ARG A 71 -13.15 -15.83 4.64
N CYS A 72 -13.01 -16.04 5.95
CA CYS A 72 -13.77 -17.07 6.66
C CYS A 72 -14.98 -16.54 7.45
N ARG A 73 -15.03 -15.23 7.70
CA ARG A 73 -16.15 -14.58 8.43
C ARG A 73 -16.94 -13.59 7.56
N GLY A 74 -16.47 -13.27 6.35
CA GLY A 74 -17.12 -12.29 5.48
C GLY A 74 -17.11 -10.88 6.04
N GLU A 75 -16.18 -10.58 6.96
CA GLU A 75 -16.04 -9.25 7.55
C GLU A 75 -15.18 -8.33 6.67
N VAL A 76 -15.28 -7.03 6.90
CA VAL A 76 -14.45 -6.03 6.21
C VAL A 76 -12.96 -6.28 6.52
N SER A 77 -12.17 -6.47 5.46
CA SER A 77 -10.71 -6.63 5.55
C SER A 77 -10.02 -5.32 5.95
N GLY A 78 -8.82 -5.43 6.53
CA GLY A 78 -7.92 -4.30 6.77
C GLY A 78 -8.15 -3.53 8.07
N ARG A 79 -9.14 -3.88 8.89
CA ARG A 79 -9.39 -3.15 10.16
C ARG A 79 -8.21 -3.27 11.11
N ARG A 80 -7.56 -4.43 11.18
CA ARG A 80 -6.46 -4.68 12.12
C ARG A 80 -5.18 -4.00 11.64
N THR A 81 -4.94 -4.05 10.34
CA THR A 81 -3.86 -3.33 9.66
C THR A 81 -4.01 -1.82 9.81
N GLU A 82 -5.22 -1.28 9.65
CA GLU A 82 -5.51 0.15 9.83
C GLU A 82 -5.29 0.60 11.29
N ASN A 83 -5.73 -0.21 12.27
CA ASN A 83 -5.49 0.07 13.68
C ASN A 83 -4.00 0.07 14.02
N LEU A 84 -3.23 -0.89 13.47
CA LEU A 84 -1.78 -0.90 13.59
C LEU A 84 -1.16 0.35 12.96
N ASN A 85 -1.60 0.72 11.76
CA ASN A 85 -1.08 1.90 11.05
C ASN A 85 -1.28 3.17 11.89
N LYS A 86 -2.47 3.37 12.47
CA LYS A 86 -2.73 4.49 13.38
C LYS A 86 -1.79 4.52 14.57
N LEU A 87 -1.54 3.36 15.19
CA LEU A 87 -0.65 3.24 16.33
C LEU A 87 0.79 3.65 15.96
N ILE A 88 1.33 3.09 14.87
CA ILE A 88 2.73 3.33 14.49
C ILE A 88 2.96 4.72 13.87
N VAL A 89 1.95 5.29 13.21
CA VAL A 89 1.97 6.70 12.77
C VAL A 89 2.06 7.61 13.99
N GLY A 90 1.21 7.38 15.00
CA GLY A 90 1.21 8.21 16.21
C GLY A 90 2.49 8.07 17.04
N LYS A 91 3.06 6.87 17.08
CA LYS A 91 4.16 6.54 17.99
C LYS A 91 5.55 6.70 17.38
N LEU A 92 5.73 6.19 16.17
CA LEU A 92 7.05 6.07 15.52
C LEU A 92 7.16 6.96 14.27
N ARG A 93 6.09 7.70 13.93
CA ARG A 93 6.02 8.55 12.72
C ARG A 93 6.33 7.79 11.43
N THR A 94 5.96 6.51 11.39
CA THR A 94 6.10 5.62 10.24
C THR A 94 4.74 5.04 9.83
N THR A 95 4.67 4.33 8.71
CA THR A 95 3.44 3.71 8.22
C THR A 95 3.63 2.22 7.96
N VAL A 96 2.53 1.46 7.87
CA VAL A 96 2.60 0.04 7.48
C VAL A 96 3.24 -0.11 6.10
N LEU A 97 2.95 0.82 5.18
CA LEU A 97 3.54 0.82 3.84
C LEU A 97 5.07 0.94 3.93
N THR A 98 5.57 1.91 4.71
CA THR A 98 7.02 2.09 4.96
C THR A 98 7.65 0.85 5.58
N VAL A 99 6.99 0.23 6.57
CA VAL A 99 7.47 -1.02 7.17
C VAL A 99 7.61 -2.13 6.10
N GLN A 100 6.63 -2.28 5.22
CA GLN A 100 6.65 -3.28 4.15
C GLN A 100 7.66 -2.97 3.04
N ASP A 101 7.97 -1.70 2.78
CA ASP A 101 8.98 -1.30 1.81
C ASP A 101 10.40 -1.43 2.37
N ASP A 102 10.60 -1.06 3.63
CA ASP A 102 11.94 -0.86 4.19
C ASP A 102 12.42 -1.98 5.12
N PHE A 103 11.53 -2.66 5.85
CA PHE A 103 11.92 -3.65 6.88
C PHE A 103 11.63 -5.09 6.48
N PHE A 104 10.69 -5.32 5.56
CA PHE A 104 10.43 -6.65 5.01
C PHE A 104 11.59 -7.13 4.11
N PRO A 105 11.87 -8.44 4.08
CA PRO A 105 12.95 -9.00 3.28
C PRO A 105 12.73 -8.79 1.76
N GLU A 106 11.48 -8.69 1.32
CA GLU A 106 11.14 -8.47 -0.08
C GLU A 106 11.44 -7.04 -0.55
N ARG A 107 11.68 -6.09 0.36
CA ARG A 107 11.96 -4.67 0.07
C ARG A 107 10.95 -4.06 -0.91
N GLY A 108 9.67 -4.19 -0.60
CA GLY A 108 8.60 -3.70 -1.48
C GLY A 108 7.23 -4.24 -1.12
N TYR A 109 6.29 -3.33 -0.84
CA TYR A 109 4.98 -3.65 -0.29
C TYR A 109 4.20 -4.65 -1.14
N ARG A 110 4.26 -4.55 -2.48
CA ARG A 110 3.53 -5.48 -3.37
C ARG A 110 3.99 -6.91 -3.21
N ARG A 111 5.31 -7.11 -3.08
CA ARG A 111 5.90 -8.45 -2.90
C ARG A 111 5.62 -8.96 -1.49
N ALA A 112 5.75 -8.10 -0.47
CA ALA A 112 5.39 -8.44 0.90
C ALA A 112 3.93 -8.89 1.01
N GLN A 113 2.98 -8.13 0.45
CA GLN A 113 1.57 -8.48 0.45
C GLN A 113 1.29 -9.80 -0.28
N ALA A 114 1.92 -10.02 -1.43
CA ALA A 114 1.79 -11.28 -2.17
C ALA A 114 2.30 -12.48 -1.35
N ARG A 115 3.44 -12.34 -0.64
CA ARG A 115 3.93 -13.37 0.27
C ARG A 115 2.94 -13.61 1.41
N LEU A 116 2.50 -12.55 2.10
CA LEU A 116 1.59 -12.67 3.24
C LEU A 116 0.29 -13.38 2.86
N GLU A 117 -0.29 -13.06 1.70
CA GLU A 117 -1.46 -13.76 1.20
C GLU A 117 -1.16 -15.24 0.92
N SER A 118 -0.05 -15.53 0.24
CA SER A 118 0.38 -16.91 -0.04
C SER A 118 0.59 -17.72 1.24
N ASP A 119 1.29 -17.18 2.23
CA ASP A 119 1.60 -17.82 3.50
C ASP A 119 0.33 -18.06 4.33
N PHE A 120 -0.60 -17.12 4.34
CA PHE A 120 -1.91 -17.30 4.96
C PHE A 120 -2.72 -18.40 4.27
N LEU A 121 -2.75 -18.41 2.94
CA LEU A 121 -3.47 -19.43 2.17
C LEU A 121 -2.90 -20.83 2.40
N ALA A 122 -1.58 -20.97 2.45
CA ALA A 122 -0.92 -22.24 2.75
C ALA A 122 -1.32 -22.77 4.13
N ARG A 123 -1.31 -21.91 5.17
CA ARG A 123 -1.76 -22.26 6.52
C ARG A 123 -3.25 -22.59 6.57
N LEU A 124 -4.08 -21.83 5.86
CA LEU A 124 -5.51 -22.08 5.79
C LEU A 124 -5.80 -23.43 5.11
N GLN A 125 -5.08 -23.77 4.05
CA GLN A 125 -5.20 -25.06 3.37
C GLN A 125 -4.75 -26.20 4.28
N ALA A 126 -3.63 -26.04 4.99
CA ALA A 126 -3.14 -27.02 5.97
C ALA A 126 -4.14 -27.24 7.12
N ALA A 127 -4.91 -26.21 7.49
CA ALA A 127 -5.98 -26.29 8.46
C ALA A 127 -7.29 -26.89 7.93
N GLY A 128 -7.36 -27.34 6.66
CA GLY A 128 -8.59 -27.88 6.07
C GLY A 128 -9.56 -26.81 5.55
N GLY A 129 -9.04 -25.65 5.15
CA GLY A 129 -9.84 -24.52 4.68
C GLY A 129 -10.54 -23.77 5.81
N CYS A 130 -11.52 -22.92 5.45
CA CYS A 130 -12.22 -22.11 6.45
C CYS A 130 -13.00 -22.92 7.49
N GLN A 131 -13.50 -24.10 7.13
CA GLN A 131 -14.21 -24.95 8.10
C GLN A 131 -13.24 -25.50 9.13
N GLY A 132 -12.16 -26.16 8.70
CA GLY A 132 -11.17 -26.68 9.64
C GLY A 132 -10.44 -25.58 10.43
N ALA A 133 -10.24 -24.39 9.85
CA ALA A 133 -9.77 -23.24 10.61
C ALA A 133 -10.72 -22.86 11.76
N LYS A 134 -12.04 -22.80 11.52
CA LYS A 134 -13.04 -22.48 12.55
C LYS A 134 -13.13 -23.54 13.65
N ASP A 135 -12.91 -24.80 13.31
CA ASP A 135 -12.97 -25.92 14.24
C ASP A 135 -11.64 -26.12 15.00
N SER A 136 -10.61 -25.35 14.65
CA SER A 136 -9.28 -25.38 15.26
C SER A 136 -9.04 -24.22 16.22
N LYS A 137 -7.82 -24.16 16.79
CA LYS A 137 -7.34 -23.03 17.60
C LYS A 137 -6.83 -21.85 16.78
N LEU A 138 -6.72 -21.97 15.46
CA LEU A 138 -6.16 -20.95 14.58
C LEU A 138 -6.76 -19.55 14.80
N PRO A 139 -8.10 -19.36 14.93
CA PRO A 139 -8.67 -18.02 15.09
C PRO A 139 -8.19 -17.33 16.37
N GLU A 140 -8.06 -18.11 17.45
CA GLU A 140 -7.60 -17.63 18.74
C GLU A 140 -6.09 -17.35 18.72
N GLU A 141 -5.31 -18.22 18.08
CA GLU A 141 -3.87 -18.03 17.91
C GLU A 141 -3.56 -16.75 17.09
N LEU A 142 -4.28 -16.52 15.99
CA LEU A 142 -4.12 -15.31 15.18
C LEU A 142 -4.50 -14.05 15.98
N ARG A 143 -5.58 -14.12 16.76
CA ARG A 143 -6.01 -13.04 17.65
C ARG A 143 -4.95 -12.72 18.69
N GLN A 144 -4.46 -13.75 19.38
CA GLN A 144 -3.45 -13.61 20.43
C GLN A 144 -2.13 -13.06 19.87
N ARG A 145 -1.69 -13.54 18.71
CA ARG A 145 -0.49 -13.04 18.02
C ARG A 145 -0.61 -11.55 17.72
N TYR A 146 -1.75 -11.12 17.16
CA TYR A 146 -2.02 -9.71 16.88
C TYR A 146 -2.05 -8.84 18.14
N GLU A 147 -2.77 -9.26 19.18
CA GLU A 147 -2.88 -8.51 20.44
C GLU A 147 -1.52 -8.37 21.13
N THR A 148 -0.72 -9.44 21.13
CA THR A 148 0.64 -9.45 21.68
C THR A 148 1.55 -8.48 20.93
N ALA A 149 1.50 -8.50 19.59
CA ALA A 149 2.31 -7.61 18.77
C ALA A 149 1.90 -6.13 18.95
N LEU A 150 0.60 -5.84 19.00
CA LEU A 150 0.13 -4.48 19.29
C LEU A 150 0.61 -3.98 20.65
N GLU A 151 0.55 -4.84 21.66
CA GLU A 151 0.97 -4.49 23.01
C GLU A 151 2.48 -4.23 23.09
N ALA A 152 3.29 -5.02 22.37
CA ALA A 152 4.72 -4.76 22.24
C ALA A 152 4.99 -3.38 21.63
N ILE A 153 4.30 -3.03 20.55
CA ILE A 153 4.43 -1.69 19.92
C ILE A 153 3.99 -0.57 20.88
N ARG A 154 2.91 -0.76 21.66
CA ARG A 154 2.48 0.24 22.65
C ARG A 154 3.51 0.51 23.72
N ARG A 155 4.32 -0.48 24.09
CA ARG A 155 5.35 -0.39 25.14
C ARG A 155 6.68 0.17 24.69
N LEU A 156 6.87 0.38 23.39
CA LEU A 156 8.04 1.11 22.89
C LEU A 156 8.14 2.48 23.60
N PRO A 157 9.31 3.13 23.64
CA PRO A 157 9.41 4.50 24.12
C PRO A 157 8.60 5.49 23.26
#